data_AF-A0A9D0J4C1-F1
#
_entry.id   AF-A0A9D0J4C1-F1
#
_cell.length_a   1.000
_cell.length_b   1.000
_cell.length_c   1.000
_cell.angle_alpha   90.00
_cell.angle_beta   90.00
_cell.angle_gamma   90.00
#
_symmetry.space_group_name_H-M   'P 1'
#
loop_
_entity.id
_entity.type
_entity.pdbx_description
1 polymer ?
#
loop_
_entity_poly.entity_id
_entity_poly.type
_entity_poly.pdbx_seq_one_letter_code
_entity_poly.pdbx_strand_id
1 'polypeptide(L)'
;MNLNSFLYEYGERVPGYDVTVMNEREATAAAGILFMLGMIVIFVGIGYNHIIVARVYLAFLFVDFTIRMITPKYSPSLLLGRFMVRNQKPEYVGGLQKRFAWTIGWLISIPMMWWFVLNWDITFYKVMICVLCLTLMFFEAAFSICIGCMLYKWIIREDPQHCPGGVCEIRTKDPIQMFNPAQKVIASLAALGLVVGIYLFLAKTESKTFFGEFLHEMVLTPDQLQKEKDAAYERELEKEFGDDEEDF
;
A
#
# COMPACT_ATOMS: atom_id res chain seq x y z
N MET A 1 -7.53 -32.40 -7.74
CA MET A 1 -7.26 -31.98 -6.34
C MET A 1 -8.52 -32.22 -5.53
N ASN A 2 -8.41 -32.81 -4.35
CA ASN A 2 -9.57 -32.97 -3.47
C ASN A 2 -9.93 -31.59 -2.88
N LEU A 3 -11.22 -31.25 -2.73
CA LEU A 3 -11.63 -29.91 -2.30
C LEU A 3 -11.09 -29.58 -0.89
N ASN A 4 -11.08 -30.59 -0.01
CA ASN A 4 -10.55 -30.48 1.34
C ASN A 4 -9.04 -30.20 1.35
N SER A 5 -8.26 -30.86 0.49
CA SER A 5 -6.82 -30.59 0.40
C SER A 5 -6.56 -29.20 -0.17
N PHE A 6 -7.39 -28.72 -1.11
CA PHE A 6 -7.25 -27.35 -1.63
C PHE A 6 -7.57 -26.29 -0.58
N LEU A 7 -8.52 -26.53 0.33
CA LEU A 7 -8.92 -25.57 1.35
C LEU A 7 -7.92 -25.51 2.52
N TYR A 8 -7.44 -26.66 2.98
CA TYR A 8 -6.61 -26.76 4.19
C TYR A 8 -5.10 -26.84 3.93
N GLU A 9 -4.67 -27.36 2.77
CA GLU A 9 -3.24 -27.44 2.44
C GLU A 9 -2.87 -26.35 1.43
N TYR A 10 -2.11 -25.37 1.90
CA TYR A 10 -1.68 -24.25 1.07
C TYR A 10 -0.25 -23.83 1.40
N GLY A 11 0.64 -23.89 0.41
CA GLY A 11 2.07 -23.63 0.57
C GLY A 11 2.95 -24.83 0.20
N GLU A 12 4.14 -24.88 0.79
CA GLU A 12 5.10 -25.98 0.64
C GLU A 12 5.22 -26.78 1.94
N ARG A 13 5.44 -28.09 1.83
CA ARG A 13 5.73 -28.95 2.98
C ARG A 13 7.24 -28.94 3.20
N VAL A 14 7.67 -28.44 4.36
CA VAL A 14 9.08 -28.35 4.75
C VAL A 14 9.32 -29.29 5.93
N PRO A 15 10.39 -30.11 5.92
CA PRO A 15 10.73 -30.96 7.07
C PRO A 15 10.88 -30.14 8.35
N GLY A 16 10.24 -30.57 9.43
CA GLY A 16 10.25 -29.86 10.72
C GLY A 16 9.08 -28.91 10.98
N TYR A 17 8.11 -28.84 10.06
CA TYR A 17 6.87 -28.08 10.22
C TYR A 17 5.64 -28.99 10.09
N ASP A 18 4.68 -28.83 11.01
CA ASP A 18 3.46 -29.66 11.04
C ASP A 18 2.40 -29.22 10.01
N VAL A 19 2.54 -28.00 9.49
CA VAL A 19 1.64 -27.40 8.50
C VAL A 19 2.37 -27.02 7.22
N THR A 20 1.61 -26.80 6.16
CA THR A 20 2.14 -26.19 4.94
C THR A 20 2.55 -24.75 5.23
N VAL A 21 3.80 -24.44 4.91
CA VAL A 21 4.41 -23.15 5.18
C VAL A 21 4.76 -22.43 3.90
N MET A 22 5.03 -21.15 4.05
CA MET A 22 5.51 -20.28 2.99
C MET A 22 6.65 -19.44 3.50
N ASN A 23 7.59 -19.07 2.62
CA ASN A 23 8.69 -18.22 3.03
C ASN A 23 8.22 -16.76 3.07
N GLU A 24 8.34 -16.10 4.22
CA GLU A 24 7.90 -14.72 4.41
C GLU A 24 8.75 -13.76 3.58
N ARG A 25 10.03 -14.06 3.39
CA ARG A 25 10.95 -13.21 2.62
C ARG A 25 10.58 -13.14 1.14
N GLU A 26 10.13 -14.25 0.56
CA GLU A 26 9.64 -14.23 -0.84
C GLU A 26 8.33 -13.44 -0.94
N ALA A 27 7.44 -13.54 0.05
CA ALA A 27 6.19 -12.78 0.09
C ALA A 27 6.45 -11.26 0.24
N THR A 28 7.32 -10.87 1.18
CA THR A 28 7.77 -9.48 1.37
C THR A 28 8.45 -8.93 0.12
N ALA A 29 9.35 -9.69 -0.50
CA ALA A 29 10.02 -9.27 -1.74
C ALA A 29 9.03 -9.08 -2.89
N ALA A 30 8.07 -9.99 -3.05
CA ALA A 30 7.03 -9.90 -4.06
C ALA A 30 6.10 -8.70 -3.83
N ALA A 31 5.75 -8.41 -2.57
CA ALA A 31 4.98 -7.22 -2.20
C ALA A 31 5.75 -5.93 -2.55
N GLY A 32 7.06 -5.89 -2.30
CA GLY A 32 7.93 -4.77 -2.66
C GLY A 32 8.03 -4.53 -4.17
N ILE A 33 8.15 -5.60 -4.96
CA ILE A 33 8.18 -5.51 -6.44
C ILE A 33 6.87 -4.92 -6.96
N LEU A 34 5.73 -5.47 -6.52
CA LEU A 34 4.42 -4.99 -6.95
C LEU A 34 4.16 -3.57 -6.47
N PHE A 35 4.51 -3.23 -5.22
CA PHE A 35 4.42 -1.87 -4.70
C PHE A 35 5.21 -0.87 -5.57
N MET A 36 6.47 -1.18 -5.87
CA MET A 36 7.31 -0.33 -6.71
C MET A 36 6.69 -0.12 -8.10
N LEU A 37 6.24 -1.19 -8.76
CA LEU A 37 5.59 -1.11 -10.06
C LEU A 37 4.29 -0.28 -10.00
N GLY A 38 3.48 -0.48 -8.96
CA GLY A 38 2.26 0.28 -8.74
C GLY A 38 2.52 1.78 -8.51
N MET A 39 3.57 2.12 -7.76
CA MET A 39 3.99 3.52 -7.58
C MET A 39 4.41 4.17 -8.90
N ILE A 40 5.19 3.45 -9.73
CA ILE A 40 5.57 3.92 -11.07
C ILE A 40 4.32 4.13 -11.92
N VAL A 41 3.36 3.21 -11.86
CA VAL A 41 2.10 3.29 -12.61
C VAL A 41 1.24 4.47 -12.18
N ILE A 42 1.15 4.79 -10.89
CA ILE A 42 0.45 5.99 -10.43
C ILE A 42 1.15 7.24 -10.94
N PHE A 43 2.47 7.31 -10.81
CA PHE A 43 3.24 8.47 -11.28
C PHE A 43 3.11 8.67 -12.79
N VAL A 44 3.23 7.60 -13.58
CA VAL A 44 3.14 7.65 -15.03
C VAL A 44 1.71 7.84 -15.52
N GLY A 45 0.76 7.14 -14.90
CA GLY A 45 -0.65 7.16 -15.26
C GLY A 45 -1.31 8.49 -14.95
N ILE A 46 -1.09 9.05 -13.75
CA ILE A 46 -1.65 10.36 -13.36
C ILE A 46 -0.80 11.49 -13.93
N GLY A 47 0.52 11.39 -13.89
CA GLY A 47 1.42 12.48 -14.31
C GLY A 47 1.49 12.69 -15.83
N TYR A 48 1.54 11.61 -16.60
CA TYR A 48 1.65 11.67 -18.08
C TYR A 48 0.38 11.22 -18.80
N ASN A 49 -0.71 10.97 -18.07
CA ASN A 49 -2.00 10.51 -18.60
C ASN A 49 -1.91 9.23 -19.46
N HIS A 50 -0.93 8.36 -19.18
CA HIS A 50 -0.65 7.18 -20.01
C HIS A 50 -1.48 5.95 -19.56
N ILE A 51 -2.72 5.92 -20.03
CA ILE A 51 -3.77 4.92 -19.71
C ILE A 51 -3.29 3.46 -19.80
N ILE A 52 -2.54 3.12 -20.85
CA ILE A 52 -2.16 1.73 -21.16
C ILE A 52 -1.31 1.12 -20.04
N VAL A 53 -0.43 1.91 -19.40
CA VAL A 53 0.48 1.42 -18.35
C VAL A 53 -0.31 0.97 -17.13
N ALA A 54 -1.34 1.73 -16.75
CA ALA A 54 -2.24 1.36 -15.67
C ALA A 54 -3.04 0.09 -15.99
N ARG A 55 -3.56 -0.05 -17.21
CA ARG A 55 -4.30 -1.25 -17.61
C ARG A 55 -3.46 -2.52 -17.53
N VAL A 56 -2.24 -2.47 -18.06
CA VAL A 56 -1.32 -3.62 -18.08
C VAL A 56 -0.95 -4.02 -16.66
N TYR A 57 -0.59 -3.05 -15.81
CA TYR A 57 -0.23 -3.33 -14.42
C TYR A 57 -1.40 -3.89 -13.62
N LEU A 58 -2.60 -3.30 -13.73
CA LEU A 58 -3.76 -3.77 -12.97
C LEU A 58 -4.23 -5.15 -13.43
N ALA A 59 -4.17 -5.44 -14.74
CA ALA A 59 -4.42 -6.78 -15.25
C ALA A 59 -3.39 -7.79 -14.74
N PHE A 60 -2.10 -7.42 -14.74
CA PHE A 60 -1.04 -8.26 -14.17
C PHE A 60 -1.24 -8.51 -12.67
N LEU A 61 -1.55 -7.47 -11.90
CA LEU A 61 -1.81 -7.56 -10.46
C LEU A 61 -2.99 -8.49 -10.16
N PHE A 62 -4.10 -8.37 -10.91
CA PHE A 62 -5.26 -9.23 -10.78
C PHE A 62 -4.92 -10.70 -11.09
N VAL A 63 -4.22 -10.96 -12.20
CA VAL A 63 -3.78 -12.30 -12.58
C VAL A 63 -2.83 -12.89 -11.54
N ASP A 64 -1.87 -12.10 -11.07
CA ASP A 64 -0.91 -12.52 -10.05
C ASP A 64 -1.61 -12.92 -8.74
N PHE A 65 -2.54 -12.10 -8.22
CA PHE A 65 -3.32 -12.46 -7.04
C PHE A 65 -4.23 -13.67 -7.26
N THR A 66 -4.80 -13.82 -8.46
CA THR A 66 -5.61 -15.00 -8.82
C THR A 66 -4.75 -16.27 -8.77
N ILE A 67 -3.55 -16.23 -9.36
CA ILE A 67 -2.61 -17.35 -9.33
C ILE A 67 -2.21 -17.63 -7.89
N ARG A 68 -1.81 -16.61 -7.11
CA ARG A 68 -1.48 -16.77 -5.68
C ARG A 68 -2.60 -17.50 -4.94
N MET A 69 -3.84 -17.02 -5.02
CA MET A 69 -4.99 -17.64 -4.32
C MET A 69 -5.13 -19.15 -4.58
N ILE A 70 -4.84 -19.59 -5.81
CA ILE A 70 -4.93 -21.01 -6.22
C ILE A 70 -3.64 -21.75 -5.84
N THR A 71 -2.48 -21.22 -6.21
CA THR A 71 -1.17 -21.85 -6.02
C THR A 71 -0.06 -20.80 -5.90
N PRO A 72 0.67 -20.75 -4.78
CA PRO A 72 1.76 -19.80 -4.62
C PRO A 72 2.98 -20.13 -5.49
N LYS A 73 3.09 -21.36 -5.99
CA LYS A 73 4.27 -21.87 -6.71
C LYS A 73 4.49 -21.24 -8.08
N TYR A 74 3.43 -20.71 -8.69
CA TYR A 74 3.48 -20.20 -10.08
C TYR A 74 3.19 -18.71 -10.19
N SER A 75 2.99 -18.01 -9.08
CA SER A 75 2.78 -16.55 -9.11
C SER A 75 4.06 -15.86 -9.63
N PRO A 76 3.98 -15.08 -10.71
CA PRO A 76 5.15 -14.43 -11.30
C PRO A 76 5.90 -13.55 -10.29
N SER A 77 5.17 -12.78 -9.48
CA SER A 77 5.80 -11.90 -8.49
C SER A 77 6.47 -12.67 -7.35
N LEU A 78 5.92 -13.81 -6.90
CA LEU A 78 6.55 -14.69 -5.90
C LEU A 78 7.79 -15.38 -6.47
N LEU A 79 7.75 -15.80 -7.73
CA LEU A 79 8.91 -16.37 -8.41
C LEU A 79 10.06 -15.35 -8.51
N LEU A 80 9.74 -14.10 -8.86
CA LEU A 80 10.72 -13.01 -8.85
C LEU A 80 11.24 -12.72 -7.44
N GLY A 81 10.36 -12.66 -6.45
CA GLY A 81 10.73 -12.51 -5.05
C GLY A 81 11.68 -13.60 -4.58
N ARG A 82 11.34 -14.86 -4.85
CA ARG A 82 12.15 -16.06 -4.57
C ARG A 82 13.53 -15.97 -5.21
N PHE A 83 13.61 -15.53 -6.48
CA PHE A 83 14.90 -15.32 -7.14
C PHE A 83 15.76 -14.28 -6.42
N MET A 84 15.18 -13.17 -5.98
CA MET A 84 15.89 -12.08 -5.29
C MET A 84 16.38 -12.49 -3.90
N VAL A 85 15.59 -13.25 -3.12
CA VAL A 85 15.93 -13.62 -1.73
C VAL A 85 16.53 -15.02 -1.59
N ARG A 86 16.85 -15.72 -2.69
CA ARG A 86 17.31 -17.13 -2.67
C ARG A 86 18.54 -17.42 -1.80
N ASN A 87 19.39 -16.42 -1.59
CA ASN A 87 20.62 -16.55 -0.79
C ASN A 87 20.42 -16.15 0.69
N GLN A 88 19.20 -15.76 1.09
CA GLN A 88 18.87 -15.41 2.47
C GLN A 88 18.35 -16.64 3.21
N LYS A 89 18.51 -16.67 4.53
CA LYS A 89 17.89 -17.72 5.35
C LYS A 89 16.36 -17.58 5.26
N PRO A 90 15.63 -18.62 4.83
CA PRO A 90 14.18 -18.56 4.71
C PRO A 90 13.56 -18.42 6.11
N GLU A 91 12.45 -17.70 6.17
CA GLU A 91 11.63 -17.57 7.38
C GLU A 91 10.25 -18.10 7.06
N TYR A 92 9.82 -19.15 7.74
CA TYR A 92 8.60 -19.86 7.38
C TYR A 92 7.40 -19.41 8.21
N VAL A 93 6.31 -19.11 7.53
CA VAL A 93 5.02 -18.73 8.11
C VAL A 93 3.92 -19.68 7.65
N GLY A 94 2.88 -19.87 8.46
CA GLY A 94 1.74 -20.69 8.06
C GLY A 94 1.15 -20.22 6.72
N GLY A 95 0.91 -21.13 5.78
CA GLY A 95 0.45 -20.75 4.44
C GLY A 95 -1.03 -20.32 4.40
N LEU A 96 -1.88 -20.89 5.25
CA LEU A 96 -3.33 -20.59 5.30
C LEU A 96 -3.62 -19.11 5.58
N GLN A 97 -2.93 -18.51 6.54
CA GLN A 97 -3.07 -17.08 6.87
C GLN A 97 -2.65 -16.16 5.70
N LYS A 98 -1.64 -16.56 4.91
CA LYS A 98 -1.17 -15.79 3.75
C LYS A 98 -2.12 -15.91 2.58
N ARG A 99 -2.70 -17.10 2.39
CA ARG A 99 -3.77 -17.29 1.41
C ARG A 99 -4.95 -16.36 1.70
N PHE A 100 -5.38 -16.28 2.97
CA PHE A 100 -6.47 -15.39 3.37
C PHE A 100 -6.15 -13.92 3.02
N ALA A 101 -4.94 -13.46 3.32
CA ALA A 101 -4.49 -12.12 2.96
C ALA A 101 -4.53 -11.88 1.45
N TRP A 102 -4.09 -12.84 0.63
CA TRP A 102 -4.14 -12.71 -0.83
C TRP A 102 -5.55 -12.82 -1.39
N THR A 103 -6.46 -13.55 -0.74
CA THR A 103 -7.88 -13.53 -1.10
C THR A 103 -8.47 -12.14 -0.88
N ILE A 104 -8.11 -11.44 0.21
CA ILE A 104 -8.54 -10.04 0.40
C ILE A 104 -7.96 -9.15 -0.69
N GLY A 105 -6.67 -9.27 -0.99
CA GLY A 105 -6.03 -8.51 -2.08
C GLY A 105 -6.72 -8.76 -3.44
N TRP A 106 -7.06 -10.01 -3.72
CA TRP A 106 -7.81 -10.40 -4.91
C TRP A 106 -9.21 -9.77 -4.94
N LEU A 107 -9.96 -9.81 -3.84
CA LEU A 107 -11.28 -9.18 -3.73
C LEU A 107 -11.23 -7.67 -3.98
N ILE A 108 -10.19 -6.98 -3.48
CA ILE A 108 -9.97 -5.55 -3.73
C ILE A 108 -9.62 -5.30 -5.20
N SER A 109 -8.90 -6.21 -5.85
CA SER A 109 -8.50 -6.07 -7.25
C SER A 109 -9.62 -6.29 -8.27
N ILE A 110 -10.73 -6.95 -7.92
CA ILE A 110 -11.90 -7.16 -8.80
C ILE A 110 -12.52 -5.84 -9.28
N PRO A 111 -12.96 -4.92 -8.39
CA PRO A 111 -13.52 -3.64 -8.84
C PRO A 111 -12.48 -2.81 -9.60
N MET A 112 -11.19 -2.91 -9.25
CA MET A 112 -10.12 -2.23 -9.98
C MET A 112 -9.99 -2.74 -11.41
N MET A 113 -10.08 -4.06 -11.62
CA MET A 113 -10.12 -4.67 -12.95
C MET A 113 -11.33 -4.16 -13.75
N TRP A 114 -12.49 -4.07 -13.12
CA TRP A 114 -13.71 -3.58 -13.77
C TRP A 114 -13.65 -2.09 -14.15
N TRP A 115 -13.16 -1.21 -13.26
CA TRP A 115 -13.17 0.25 -13.42
C TRP A 115 -11.95 0.85 -14.12
N PHE A 116 -10.85 0.12 -14.23
CA PHE A 116 -9.64 0.65 -14.85
C PHE A 116 -9.15 -0.18 -16.01
N VAL A 117 -9.55 -1.45 -16.14
CA VAL A 117 -9.14 -2.29 -17.28
C VAL A 117 -10.25 -2.43 -18.30
N LEU A 118 -11.46 -2.82 -17.86
CA LEU A 118 -12.59 -3.08 -18.74
C LEU A 118 -13.33 -1.80 -19.14
N ASN A 119 -13.76 -1.01 -18.15
CA ASN A 119 -14.41 0.28 -18.35
C ASN A 119 -13.45 1.34 -17.88
N TRP A 120 -12.95 2.22 -18.74
CA TRP A 120 -12.01 3.25 -18.30
C TRP A 120 -12.73 4.41 -17.63
N ASP A 121 -12.74 4.44 -16.31
CA ASP A 121 -13.38 5.50 -15.54
C ASP A 121 -12.55 5.85 -14.31
N ILE A 122 -11.82 6.97 -14.41
CA ILE A 122 -10.99 7.51 -13.35
C ILE A 122 -11.80 8.48 -12.51
N THR A 123 -12.08 8.08 -11.27
CA THR A 123 -12.66 8.93 -10.24
C THR A 123 -11.78 8.89 -9.00
N PHE A 124 -11.75 9.98 -8.22
CA PHE A 124 -10.95 10.08 -6.99
C PHE A 124 -11.11 8.88 -6.05
N TYR A 125 -12.36 8.53 -5.71
CA TYR A 125 -12.65 7.42 -4.80
C TYR A 125 -12.10 6.06 -5.28
N LYS A 126 -12.08 5.85 -6.60
CA LYS A 126 -11.55 4.62 -7.20
C LYS A 126 -10.02 4.58 -7.14
N VAL A 127 -9.36 5.74 -7.32
CA VAL A 127 -7.90 5.87 -7.16
C VAL A 127 -7.50 5.68 -5.69
N MET A 128 -8.31 6.14 -4.74
CA MET A 128 -8.07 5.93 -3.30
C MET A 128 -8.03 4.44 -2.92
N ILE A 129 -8.83 3.60 -3.59
CA ILE A 129 -8.74 2.13 -3.43
C ILE A 129 -7.36 1.61 -3.89
N CYS A 130 -6.82 2.11 -5.01
CA CYS A 130 -5.49 1.73 -5.48
C CYS A 130 -4.41 2.17 -4.47
N VAL A 131 -4.50 3.40 -3.95
CA VAL A 131 -3.58 3.92 -2.94
C VAL A 131 -3.65 3.09 -1.66
N LEU A 132 -4.84 2.71 -1.21
CA LEU A 132 -5.03 1.81 -0.08
C LEU A 132 -4.34 0.46 -0.32
N CYS A 133 -4.56 -0.16 -1.48
CA CYS A 133 -3.92 -1.43 -1.84
C CYS A 133 -2.38 -1.32 -1.81
N LEU A 134 -1.81 -0.30 -2.45
CA LEU A 134 -0.37 -0.07 -2.44
C LEU A 134 0.16 0.21 -1.03
N THR A 135 -0.60 0.91 -0.20
CA THR A 135 -0.26 1.15 1.20
C THR A 135 -0.17 -0.16 1.99
N LEU A 136 -1.14 -1.06 1.83
CA LEU A 136 -1.09 -2.39 2.46
C LEU A 136 0.13 -3.19 2.00
N MET A 137 0.47 -3.14 0.71
CA MET A 137 1.66 -3.80 0.16
C MET A 137 2.96 -3.16 0.66
N PHE A 138 2.98 -1.84 0.84
CA PHE A 138 4.11 -1.13 1.42
C PHE A 138 4.38 -1.58 2.85
N PHE A 139 3.34 -1.76 3.69
CA PHE A 139 3.52 -2.30 5.05
C PHE A 139 4.12 -3.71 5.05
N GLU A 140 3.67 -4.58 4.13
CA GLU A 140 4.22 -5.92 3.98
C GLU A 140 5.65 -5.91 3.42
N ALA A 141 5.99 -4.94 2.57
CA ALA A 141 7.32 -4.80 1.96
C ALA A 141 8.35 -4.16 2.91
N ALA A 142 7.98 -3.08 3.61
CA ALA A 142 8.89 -2.25 4.41
C ALA A 142 9.08 -2.78 5.84
N PHE A 143 8.01 -3.28 6.45
CA PHE A 143 8.03 -3.72 7.85
C PHE A 143 7.83 -5.23 8.01
N SER A 144 7.59 -5.97 6.92
CA SER A 144 7.16 -7.37 6.96
C SER A 144 5.92 -7.58 7.83
N ILE A 145 5.03 -6.57 7.88
CA ILE A 145 3.76 -6.63 8.61
C ILE A 145 2.63 -6.86 7.61
N CYS A 146 2.07 -8.07 7.63
CA CYS A 146 0.90 -8.40 6.82
C CYS A 146 -0.40 -8.13 7.60
N ILE A 147 -1.04 -7.00 7.31
CA ILE A 147 -2.32 -6.59 7.93
C ILE A 147 -3.41 -7.64 7.67
N GLY A 148 -3.40 -8.31 6.51
CA GLY A 148 -4.33 -9.40 6.21
C GLY A 148 -4.17 -10.61 7.14
N CYS A 149 -2.94 -10.97 7.52
CA CYS A 149 -2.69 -12.03 8.49
C CYS A 149 -3.11 -11.61 9.92
N MET A 150 -2.97 -10.32 10.28
CA MET A 150 -3.48 -9.81 11.55
C MET A 150 -5.01 -9.90 11.61
N LEU A 151 -5.69 -9.57 10.52
CA LEU A 151 -7.14 -9.68 10.43
C LEU A 151 -7.60 -11.14 10.53
N TYR A 152 -6.87 -12.07 9.91
CA TYR A 152 -7.13 -13.51 10.03
C TYR A 152 -7.08 -13.99 11.49
N LYS A 153 -6.02 -13.63 12.22
CA LYS A 153 -5.87 -13.93 13.65
C LYS A 153 -7.04 -13.37 14.46
N TRP A 154 -7.46 -12.13 14.19
CA TRP A 154 -8.56 -11.50 14.90
C TRP A 154 -9.91 -12.20 14.67
N ILE A 155 -10.17 -12.67 13.44
CA ILE A 155 -11.41 -13.37 13.09
C ILE A 155 -11.44 -14.78 13.67
N ILE A 156 -10.37 -15.56 13.51
CA ILE A 156 -10.33 -16.95 13.97
C ILE A 156 -10.13 -17.05 15.49
N ARG A 157 -9.57 -16.02 16.12
CA ARG A 157 -9.26 -15.97 17.57
C ARG A 157 -8.35 -17.10 18.06
N GLU A 158 -7.68 -17.78 17.14
CA GLU A 158 -6.60 -18.72 17.44
C GLU A 158 -5.28 -18.11 16.96
N ASP A 159 -4.21 -18.37 17.70
CA ASP A 159 -2.87 -17.96 17.28
C ASP A 159 -2.46 -18.77 16.04
N PRO A 160 -2.15 -18.12 14.91
CA PRO A 160 -1.75 -18.84 13.72
C PRO A 160 -0.44 -19.59 13.98
N GLN A 161 -0.33 -20.80 13.43
CA GLN A 161 0.88 -21.61 13.56
C GLN A 161 2.01 -20.99 12.72
N HIS A 162 3.17 -20.73 13.37
CA HIS A 162 4.34 -20.06 12.79
C HIS A 162 4.03 -18.64 12.27
N CYS A 163 4.12 -17.66 13.17
CA CYS A 163 3.82 -16.26 12.88
C CYS A 163 5.02 -15.52 12.24
N PRO A 164 4.76 -14.56 11.35
CA PRO A 164 5.81 -13.71 10.77
C PRO A 164 6.61 -13.00 11.87
N GLY A 165 7.92 -12.94 11.72
CA GLY A 165 8.83 -12.34 12.70
C GLY A 165 8.96 -13.09 14.02
N GLY A 166 8.42 -14.32 14.12
CA GLY A 166 8.41 -15.08 15.37
C GLY A 166 7.56 -14.44 16.47
N VAL A 167 6.60 -13.57 16.12
CA VAL A 167 5.80 -12.80 17.10
C VAL A 167 4.97 -13.69 18.04
N CYS A 168 4.68 -14.93 17.63
CA CYS A 168 3.96 -15.90 18.46
C CYS A 168 4.88 -16.69 19.41
N GLU A 169 6.20 -16.60 19.24
CA GLU A 169 7.14 -17.02 20.28
C GLU A 169 7.17 -15.93 21.36
N ILE A 170 7.02 -16.31 22.64
CA ILE A 170 7.19 -15.36 23.74
C ILE A 170 8.66 -14.92 23.77
N ARG A 171 8.96 -13.78 23.15
CA ARG A 171 10.28 -13.18 23.15
C ARG A 171 10.36 -12.02 24.12
N THR A 172 11.33 -12.07 25.01
CA THR A 172 11.76 -10.87 25.74
C THR A 172 12.50 -9.97 24.78
N LYS A 173 12.15 -8.68 24.76
CA LYS A 173 12.84 -7.71 23.90
C LYS A 173 14.30 -7.60 24.32
N ASP A 174 15.20 -7.74 23.35
CA ASP A 174 16.62 -7.55 23.61
C ASP A 174 16.90 -6.09 24.02
N PRO A 175 17.94 -5.82 24.83
CA PRO A 175 18.28 -4.45 25.23
C PRO A 175 18.44 -3.46 24.07
N ILE A 176 18.92 -3.94 22.90
CA ILE A 176 19.05 -3.14 21.68
C ILE A 176 17.71 -2.70 21.08
N GLN A 177 16.60 -3.40 21.38
CA GLN A 177 15.25 -3.06 20.92
C GLN A 177 14.55 -2.06 21.84
N MET A 178 15.12 -1.77 23.01
CA MET A 178 14.54 -0.85 23.99
C MET A 178 15.11 0.56 23.80
N PHE A 179 14.23 1.55 23.76
CA PHE A 179 14.63 2.95 23.62
C PHE A 179 15.04 3.56 24.96
N ASN A 180 16.22 4.17 25.01
CA ASN A 180 16.59 5.11 26.07
C ASN A 180 15.66 6.35 26.03
N PRO A 181 15.29 6.99 27.15
CA PRO A 181 14.54 8.25 27.16
C PRO A 181 15.03 9.29 26.14
N ALA A 182 16.34 9.46 25.94
CA ALA A 182 16.86 10.37 24.91
C ALA A 182 16.48 9.94 23.48
N GLN A 183 16.56 8.65 23.17
CA GLN A 183 16.15 8.12 21.86
C GLN A 183 14.64 8.24 21.65
N LYS A 184 13.83 8.10 22.72
CA LYS A 184 12.37 8.34 22.65
C LYS A 184 12.07 9.79 22.27
N VAL A 185 12.75 10.75 22.89
CA VAL A 185 12.58 12.18 22.58
C VAL A 185 12.96 12.46 21.12
N ILE A 186 14.13 11.99 20.67
CA ILE A 186 14.58 12.18 19.27
C ILE A 186 13.59 11.57 18.28
N ALA A 187 13.16 10.32 18.51
CA ALA A 187 12.19 9.65 17.65
C ALA A 187 10.85 10.40 17.60
N SER A 188 10.37 10.88 18.75
CA SER A 188 9.12 11.64 18.82
C SER A 188 9.19 13.00 18.12
N LEU A 189 10.31 13.73 18.27
CA LEU A 189 10.53 15.00 17.59
C LEU A 189 10.67 14.83 16.08
N ALA A 190 11.38 13.78 15.63
CA ALA A 190 11.51 13.47 14.21
C ALA A 190 10.16 13.12 13.58
N ALA A 191 9.36 12.29 14.25
CA ALA A 191 8.01 11.94 13.80
C ALA A 191 7.11 13.18 13.74
N LEU A 192 7.13 14.03 14.78
CA LEU A 192 6.35 15.26 14.81
C LEU A 192 6.80 16.25 13.73
N GLY A 193 8.11 16.40 13.53
CA GLY A 193 8.68 17.25 12.47
C GLY A 193 8.28 16.79 11.07
N LEU A 194 8.24 15.47 10.81
CA LEU A 194 7.74 14.92 9.55
C LEU A 194 6.25 15.22 9.35
N VAL A 195 5.43 15.02 10.38
CA VAL A 195 3.99 15.31 10.30
C VAL A 195 3.73 16.79 10.07
N VAL A 196 4.39 17.68 10.82
CA VAL A 196 4.30 19.13 10.64
C VAL A 196 4.83 19.56 9.28
N GLY A 197 5.93 18.97 8.81
CA GLY A 197 6.49 19.23 7.49
C GLY A 197 5.52 18.88 6.36
N ILE A 198 4.87 17.71 6.44
CA ILE A 198 3.84 17.29 5.48
C ILE A 198 2.63 18.23 5.54
N TYR A 199 2.16 18.57 6.74
CA TYR A 199 1.06 19.51 6.93
C TYR A 199 1.36 20.88 6.32
N LEU A 200 2.53 21.46 6.62
CA LEU A 200 2.94 22.76 6.08
C LEU A 200 3.14 22.72 4.56
N PHE A 201 3.69 21.62 4.04
CA PHE A 201 3.84 21.42 2.60
C PHE A 201 2.48 21.41 1.91
N LEU A 202 1.50 20.68 2.45
CA LEU A 202 0.14 20.65 1.92
C LEU A 202 -0.57 22.00 2.08
N ALA A 203 -0.39 22.70 3.20
CA ALA A 203 -1.09 23.95 3.46
C ALA A 203 -0.52 25.17 2.70
N LYS A 204 0.77 25.16 2.34
CA LYS A 204 1.43 26.33 1.70
C LYS A 204 1.69 26.18 0.21
N THR A 205 1.55 24.98 -0.37
CA THR A 205 1.88 24.76 -1.78
C THR A 205 0.61 24.78 -2.61
N GLU A 206 0.55 25.67 -3.60
CA GLU A 206 -0.53 25.65 -4.60
C GLU A 206 -0.48 24.33 -5.37
N SER A 207 -1.56 23.55 -5.24
CA SER A 207 -1.68 22.27 -5.91
C SER A 207 -2.02 22.45 -7.38
N LYS A 208 -1.19 21.91 -8.26
CA LYS A 208 -1.46 21.86 -9.72
C LYS A 208 -2.23 20.63 -10.16
N THR A 209 -2.67 19.80 -9.22
CA THR A 209 -3.40 18.56 -9.50
C THR A 209 -4.70 18.54 -8.71
N PHE A 210 -5.74 17.97 -9.33
CA PHE A 210 -7.05 17.77 -8.69
C PHE A 210 -6.93 17.06 -7.31
N PHE A 211 -5.96 16.15 -7.17
CA PHE A 211 -5.68 15.46 -5.90
C PHE A 211 -5.08 16.39 -4.84
N GLY A 212 -4.17 17.28 -5.24
CA GLY A 212 -3.58 18.25 -4.32
C GLY A 212 -4.57 19.30 -3.85
N GLU A 213 -5.51 19.71 -4.71
CA GLU A 213 -6.51 20.74 -4.39
C GLU A 213 -7.50 20.23 -3.34
N PHE A 214 -7.97 19.00 -3.50
CA PHE A 214 -8.81 18.34 -2.50
C PHE A 214 -8.09 18.13 -1.16
N LEU A 215 -6.80 17.73 -1.18
CA LEU A 215 -6.02 17.60 0.05
C LEU A 215 -5.79 18.95 0.73
N HIS A 216 -5.53 20.00 -0.03
CA HIS A 216 -5.36 21.36 0.47
C HIS A 216 -6.64 21.86 1.14
N GLU A 217 -7.79 21.67 0.49
CA GLU A 217 -9.11 22.02 1.03
C GLU A 217 -9.45 21.24 2.32
N MET A 218 -9.11 19.95 2.42
CA MET A 218 -9.32 19.16 3.65
C MET A 218 -8.39 19.54 4.81
N VAL A 219 -7.22 20.10 4.52
CA VAL A 219 -6.21 20.48 5.53
C VAL A 219 -6.48 21.87 6.10
N LEU A 220 -7.10 22.75 5.32
CA LEU A 220 -7.47 24.10 5.74
C LEU A 220 -8.71 24.09 6.64
N THR A 221 -8.73 25.02 7.60
CA THR A 221 -9.98 25.36 8.30
C THR A 221 -10.91 26.16 7.38
N PRO A 222 -12.24 26.09 7.56
CA PRO A 222 -13.20 26.78 6.68
C PRO A 222 -12.93 28.29 6.57
N ASP A 223 -12.47 28.93 7.64
CA ASP A 223 -12.11 30.36 7.64
C ASP A 223 -10.87 30.68 6.81
N GLN A 224 -9.90 29.75 6.73
CA GLN A 224 -8.70 29.93 5.91
C GLN A 224 -8.99 29.72 4.43
N LEU A 225 -9.84 28.74 4.12
CA LEU A 225 -10.30 28.46 2.77
C LEU A 225 -11.10 29.63 2.18
N GLN A 226 -11.98 30.26 2.99
CA GLN A 226 -12.74 31.44 2.57
C GLN A 226 -11.79 32.59 2.18
N LYS A 227 -10.78 32.88 3.02
CA LYS A 227 -9.80 33.93 2.74
C LYS A 227 -8.97 33.68 1.49
N GLU A 228 -8.61 32.43 1.22
CA GLU A 228 -7.92 32.09 -0.02
C GLU A 228 -8.81 32.24 -1.26
N LYS A 229 -10.08 31.83 -1.17
CA LYS A 229 -11.07 32.01 -2.24
C LYS A 229 -11.34 33.49 -2.50
N ASP A 230 -11.47 34.29 -1.46
CA ASP A 230 -11.65 35.75 -1.56
C ASP A 230 -10.40 36.41 -2.20
N ALA A 231 -9.20 36.04 -1.76
CA ALA A 231 -7.94 36.54 -2.35
C ALA A 231 -7.66 36.02 -3.77
N ALA A 232 -8.21 34.86 -4.16
CA ALA A 232 -8.16 34.36 -5.52
C ALA A 232 -9.14 35.13 -6.41
N TYR A 233 -10.35 35.41 -5.92
CA TYR A 233 -11.36 36.21 -6.61
C TYR A 233 -10.91 37.67 -6.82
N GLU A 234 -10.27 38.28 -5.82
CA GLU A 234 -9.66 39.61 -5.96
C GLU A 234 -8.55 39.61 -7.03
N ARG A 235 -7.69 38.59 -7.07
CA ARG A 235 -6.66 38.44 -8.12
C ARG A 235 -7.24 38.21 -9.51
N GLU A 236 -8.38 37.56 -9.63
CA GLU A 236 -9.10 37.40 -10.90
C GLU A 236 -9.75 38.71 -11.34
N LEU A 237 -10.39 39.44 -10.41
CA LEU A 237 -10.93 40.77 -10.66
C LEU A 237 -9.85 41.77 -11.08
N GLU A 238 -8.69 41.79 -10.42
CA GLU A 238 -7.57 42.65 -10.82
C GLU A 238 -7.05 42.31 -12.22
N LYS A 239 -7.07 41.04 -12.64
CA LYS A 239 -6.68 40.65 -14.00
C LYS A 239 -7.74 40.97 -15.06
N GLU A 240 -9.03 40.91 -14.70
CA GLU A 240 -10.12 41.20 -15.62
C GLU A 240 -10.41 42.70 -15.76
N PHE A 241 -10.18 43.49 -14.71
CA PHE A 241 -10.56 44.91 -14.63
C PHE A 241 -9.39 45.87 -14.38
N GLY A 242 -8.17 45.38 -14.13
CA GLY A 242 -6.99 46.21 -13.85
C GLY A 242 -6.20 46.65 -15.08
N ASP A 243 -6.44 46.06 -16.26
CA ASP A 243 -5.78 46.45 -17.51
C ASP A 243 -6.44 47.67 -18.20
N ASP A 244 -7.55 48.20 -17.66
CA ASP A 244 -8.27 49.35 -18.23
C ASP A 244 -7.73 50.73 -17.76
N GLU A 245 -6.70 50.79 -16.90
CA GLU A 245 -6.15 52.06 -16.38
C GLU A 245 -4.83 52.53 -17.05
N GLU A 246 -4.25 51.80 -18.02
CA GLU A 246 -2.99 52.20 -18.69
C GLU A 246 -3.14 52.84 -20.10
N ASP A 247 -4.37 53.14 -20.56
CA ASP A 247 -4.61 53.71 -21.91
C ASP A 247 -5.41 55.05 -21.90
N PHE A 248 -4.99 56.02 -21.06
CA PHE A 248 -5.43 57.42 -21.15
C PHE A 248 -4.28 58.44 -21.08
#